data_AF-B4IDV5-F1
#
_entry.id   AF-B4IDV5-F1
#
_cell.length_a   1.000
_cell.length_b   1.000
_cell.length_c   1.000
_cell.angle_alpha   90.00
_cell.angle_beta   90.00
_cell.angle_gamma   90.00
#
_symmetry.space_group_name_H-M   'P 1'
#
loop_
_entity.id
_entity.type
_entity.pdbx_description
1 polymer ?
#
loop_
_entity_poly.entity_id
_entity_poly.type
_entity_poly.pdbx_seq_one_letter_code
_entity_poly.pdbx_strand_id
1 'polypeptide(L)'
;MTTLQRASVICSCVIRKWVNESLKTNIQLIEELASGAVYCQFIDMVFEGVMPLEKVVFATNRLVDFRRNFKILRKCLDELQIPLMVPIEKLIKRDFEANLYFAACFYSVFKDLIAIRQERVENYNPLAARKYQKFSMEPPTYVSQGTDVQNPDELDPLVRNIGVQVYMYKQKNVETKPLKTDV
;
A
#
# COMPACT_ATOMS: atom_id res chain seq x y z
N MET A 1 15.00 19.29 2.92
CA MET A 1 14.50 17.90 2.91
C MET A 1 15.46 17.01 3.68
N THR A 2 14.99 16.36 4.75
CA THR A 2 15.80 15.41 5.53
C THR A 2 16.06 14.12 4.73
N THR A 3 17.04 13.31 5.15
CA THR A 3 17.33 12.02 4.51
C THR A 3 16.17 11.02 4.66
N LEU A 4 15.34 11.17 5.69
CA LEU A 4 14.12 10.36 5.89
C LEU A 4 12.99 10.81 4.95
N GLN A 5 12.79 12.12 4.80
CA GLN A 5 11.81 12.65 3.85
C GLN A 5 12.13 12.21 2.42
N ARG A 6 13.39 12.32 1.98
CA ARG A 6 13.80 11.81 0.67
C ARG A 6 13.52 10.31 0.49
N ALA A 7 13.86 9.50 1.49
CA ALA A 7 13.59 8.06 1.45
C ALA A 7 12.08 7.76 1.39
N SER A 8 11.26 8.55 2.09
CA SER A 8 9.80 8.41 2.09
C SER A 8 9.21 8.69 0.71
N VAL A 9 9.65 9.77 0.05
CA VAL A 9 9.25 10.09 -1.34
C VAL A 9 9.56 8.96 -2.30
N ILE A 10 10.80 8.46 -2.27
CA ILE A 10 11.23 7.37 -3.14
C ILE A 10 10.39 6.12 -2.87
N CYS A 11 10.20 5.76 -1.60
CA CYS A 11 9.40 4.61 -1.21
C CYS A 11 7.96 4.71 -1.73
N SER A 12 7.32 5.86 -1.56
CA SER A 12 5.97 6.14 -2.07
C SER A 12 5.92 5.95 -3.59
N CYS A 13 6.85 6.55 -4.34
CA CYS A 13 6.93 6.42 -5.80
C CYS A 13 7.06 4.96 -6.26
N VAL A 14 7.96 4.20 -5.63
CA VAL A 14 8.18 2.78 -5.96
C VAL A 14 6.91 1.96 -5.77
N ILE A 15 6.24 2.13 -4.62
CA ILE A 15 5.03 1.40 -4.28
C ILE A 15 3.89 1.77 -5.21
N ARG A 16 3.63 3.07 -5.42
CA ARG A 16 2.56 3.53 -6.31
C ARG A 16 2.74 3.00 -7.73
N LYS A 17 3.97 3.03 -8.24
CA LYS A 17 4.28 2.49 -9.57
C LYS A 17 4.01 1.00 -9.66
N TRP A 18 4.43 0.23 -8.66
CA TRP A 18 4.13 -1.20 -8.57
C TRP A 18 2.62 -1.47 -8.54
N VAL A 19 1.86 -0.76 -7.70
CA VAL A 19 0.40 -0.89 -7.62
C VAL A 19 -0.26 -0.60 -8.96
N ASN A 20 0.14 0.49 -9.62
CA ASN A 20 -0.43 0.91 -10.91
C ASN A 20 -0.15 -0.10 -12.02
N GLU A 21 1.08 -0.61 -12.11
CA GLU A 21 1.51 -1.60 -13.09
C GLU A 21 0.78 -2.95 -12.89
N SER A 22 0.71 -3.43 -11.64
CA SER A 22 0.11 -4.72 -11.27
C SER A 22 -1.41 -4.74 -11.41
N LEU A 23 -2.09 -3.67 -11.00
CA LEU A 23 -3.56 -3.66 -10.94
C LEU A 23 -4.22 -2.83 -12.04
N LYS A 24 -3.47 -2.22 -12.98
CA LYS A 24 -4.03 -1.34 -14.02
C LYS A 24 -4.87 -0.20 -13.41
N THR A 25 -4.24 0.56 -12.53
CA THR A 25 -4.85 1.69 -11.80
C THR A 25 -3.98 2.94 -11.95
N ASN A 26 -4.43 4.07 -11.39
CA ASN A 26 -3.79 5.37 -11.50
C ASN A 26 -3.66 6.05 -10.13
N ILE A 27 -3.13 5.34 -9.14
CA ILE A 27 -2.85 5.86 -7.80
C ILE A 27 -1.82 6.99 -7.88
N GLN A 28 -2.20 8.17 -7.39
CA GLN A 28 -1.36 9.37 -7.38
C GLN A 28 -0.73 9.63 -6.02
N LEU A 29 -1.41 9.29 -4.93
CA LEU A 29 -0.94 9.51 -3.56
C LEU A 29 -0.93 8.21 -2.78
N ILE A 30 0.03 8.06 -1.86
CA ILE A 30 0.09 6.83 -1.05
C ILE A 30 -1.16 6.67 -0.16
N GLU A 31 -1.76 7.78 0.27
CA GLU A 31 -2.97 7.80 1.09
C GLU A 31 -4.22 7.29 0.34
N GLU A 32 -4.20 7.15 -0.98
CA GLU A 32 -5.29 6.49 -1.72
C GLU A 32 -5.41 4.99 -1.38
N LEU A 33 -4.32 4.39 -0.89
CA LEU A 33 -4.33 3.01 -0.40
C LEU A 33 -5.10 2.86 0.93
N ALA A 34 -5.44 3.97 1.60
CA ALA A 34 -6.26 3.99 2.81
C ALA A 34 -7.67 3.42 2.61
N SER A 35 -8.12 3.24 1.36
CA SER A 35 -9.38 2.56 1.07
C SER A 35 -9.37 1.07 1.42
N GLY A 36 -8.19 0.45 1.52
CA GLY A 36 -8.03 -0.98 1.76
C GLY A 36 -8.31 -1.87 0.55
N ALA A 37 -8.95 -1.35 -0.50
CA ALA A 37 -9.40 -2.14 -1.65
C ALA A 37 -8.23 -2.67 -2.48
N VAL A 38 -7.16 -1.88 -2.64
CA VAL A 38 -5.95 -2.30 -3.37
C VAL A 38 -5.34 -3.54 -2.73
N TYR A 39 -5.17 -3.53 -1.40
CA TYR A 39 -4.60 -4.66 -0.66
C TYR A 39 -5.50 -5.90 -0.76
N CYS A 40 -6.83 -5.71 -0.71
CA CYS A 40 -7.76 -6.82 -0.90
C CYS A 40 -7.57 -7.46 -2.28
N GLN A 41 -7.44 -6.65 -3.34
CA GLN A 41 -7.25 -7.17 -4.68
C GLN A 41 -5.90 -7.90 -4.87
N PHE A 42 -4.84 -7.46 -4.21
CA PHE A 42 -3.56 -8.19 -4.22
C PHE A 42 -3.67 -9.57 -3.57
N ILE A 43 -4.44 -9.72 -2.48
CA ILE A 43 -4.72 -11.05 -1.90
C ILE A 43 -5.45 -11.92 -2.93
N ASP A 44 -6.50 -11.40 -3.57
CA ASP A 44 -7.27 -12.15 -4.58
C ASP A 44 -6.41 -12.62 -5.77
N MET A 45 -5.52 -11.73 -6.23
CA MET A 45 -4.55 -12.03 -7.28
C MET A 45 -3.65 -13.21 -6.91
N VAL A 46 -3.14 -13.24 -5.67
CA VAL A 46 -2.16 -14.24 -5.22
C VAL A 46 -2.83 -15.52 -4.70
N PHE A 47 -3.99 -15.41 -4.04
CA PHE A 47 -4.69 -16.48 -3.35
C PHE A 47 -6.12 -16.65 -3.87
N GLU A 48 -6.33 -17.68 -4.68
CA GLU A 48 -7.64 -18.02 -5.22
C GLU A 48 -8.67 -18.34 -4.14
N GLY A 49 -9.86 -17.75 -4.24
CA GLY A 49 -11.01 -18.10 -3.39
C GLY A 49 -10.93 -17.61 -1.94
N VAL A 50 -9.81 -17.02 -1.52
CA VAL A 50 -9.62 -16.55 -0.13
C VAL A 50 -10.22 -15.16 0.08
N MET A 51 -10.10 -14.27 -0.91
CA MET A 51 -10.61 -12.91 -0.81
C MET A 51 -12.07 -12.81 -1.32
N PRO A 52 -13.04 -12.46 -0.46
CA PRO A 52 -14.42 -12.24 -0.90
C PRO A 52 -14.55 -10.87 -1.58
N LEU A 53 -14.06 -10.73 -2.81
CA LEU A 53 -14.02 -9.47 -3.56
C LEU A 53 -15.40 -8.83 -3.74
N GLU A 54 -16.48 -9.60 -3.78
CA GLU A 54 -17.85 -9.10 -3.84
C GLU A 54 -18.25 -8.26 -2.61
N LYS A 55 -17.53 -8.43 -1.49
CA LYS A 55 -17.76 -7.67 -0.26
C LYS A 55 -16.87 -6.44 -0.15
N VAL A 56 -15.88 -6.28 -1.03
CA VAL A 56 -14.95 -5.16 -1.06
C VAL A 56 -15.57 -3.99 -1.82
N VAL A 57 -15.49 -2.79 -1.24
CA VAL A 57 -15.98 -1.57 -1.87
C VAL A 57 -14.80 -0.86 -2.54
N PHE A 58 -14.72 -0.91 -3.87
CA PHE A 58 -13.59 -0.37 -4.65
C PHE A 58 -13.69 1.14 -4.88
N ALA A 59 -14.89 1.64 -5.17
CA ALA A 59 -15.14 3.04 -5.48
C ALA A 59 -15.89 3.71 -4.31
N THR A 60 -15.17 4.24 -3.32
CA THR A 60 -15.79 4.89 -2.15
C THR A 60 -14.85 5.91 -1.50
N ASN A 61 -15.42 6.92 -0.87
CA ASN A 61 -14.70 7.91 -0.06
C ASN A 61 -15.13 7.87 1.42
N ARG A 62 -15.84 6.82 1.83
CA ARG A 62 -16.46 6.72 3.16
C ARG A 62 -15.59 5.91 4.11
N LEU A 63 -15.24 6.49 5.27
CA LEU A 63 -14.43 5.82 6.30
C LEU A 63 -15.00 4.49 6.79
N VAL A 64 -16.34 4.35 6.78
CA VAL A 64 -17.02 3.11 7.14
C VAL A 64 -16.71 1.98 6.15
N ASP A 65 -16.61 2.31 4.86
CA ASP A 65 -16.29 1.36 3.80
C ASP A 65 -14.80 1.00 3.84
N PHE A 66 -13.93 1.97 4.15
CA PHE A 66 -12.49 1.71 4.35
C PHE A 66 -12.25 0.75 5.51
N ARG A 67 -12.91 1.00 6.66
CA ARG A 67 -12.83 0.13 7.84
C ARG A 67 -13.35 -1.27 7.53
N ARG A 68 -14.42 -1.39 6.74
CA ARG A 68 -14.95 -2.68 6.26
C ARG A 68 -13.91 -3.42 5.42
N ASN A 69 -13.33 -2.77 4.41
CA ASN A 69 -12.33 -3.37 3.54
C ASN A 69 -11.12 -3.87 4.36
N PHE A 70 -10.61 -3.09 5.31
CA PHE A 70 -9.48 -3.55 6.14
C PHE A 70 -9.84 -4.67 7.12
N LYS A 71 -11.08 -4.73 7.62
CA LYS A 71 -11.53 -5.89 8.42
C LYS A 71 -11.54 -7.17 7.59
N ILE A 72 -11.97 -7.09 6.32
CA ILE A 72 -11.91 -8.20 5.37
C ILE A 72 -10.45 -8.60 5.14
N LEU A 73 -9.59 -7.62 4.81
CA LEU A 73 -8.14 -7.86 4.60
C LEU A 73 -7.51 -8.58 5.79
N ARG A 74 -7.73 -8.08 7.01
CA ARG A 74 -7.16 -8.68 8.23
C ARG A 74 -7.58 -10.15 8.38
N LYS A 75 -8.86 -10.44 8.21
CA LYS A 75 -9.37 -11.82 8.29
C LYS A 75 -8.66 -12.74 7.30
N CYS A 76 -8.47 -12.30 6.06
CA CYS A 76 -7.78 -13.10 5.04
C CYS A 76 -6.28 -13.25 5.34
N LEU A 77 -5.61 -12.22 5.87
CA LEU A 77 -4.22 -12.32 6.32
C LEU A 77 -4.07 -13.34 7.46
N ASP A 78 -4.98 -13.32 8.42
CA ASP A 78 -5.01 -14.26 9.55
C ASP A 78 -5.21 -15.72 9.07
N GLU A 79 -6.16 -15.94 8.15
CA GLU A 79 -6.43 -17.25 7.53
C GLU A 79 -5.21 -17.79 6.76
N LEU A 80 -4.50 -16.90 6.07
CA LEU A 80 -3.29 -17.20 5.32
C LEU A 80 -2.02 -17.26 6.19
N GLN A 81 -2.13 -16.98 7.49
CA GLN A 81 -1.01 -16.89 8.43
C GLN A 81 0.08 -15.90 7.99
N ILE A 82 -0.30 -14.81 7.31
CA ILE A 82 0.61 -13.75 6.91
C ILE A 82 0.79 -12.78 8.09
N PRO A 83 2.00 -12.63 8.68
CA PRO A 83 2.20 -11.89 9.92
C PRO A 83 2.27 -10.36 9.69
N LEU A 84 1.22 -9.79 9.10
CA LEU A 84 1.12 -8.36 8.80
C LEU A 84 0.03 -7.71 9.66
N MET A 85 0.44 -6.95 10.67
CA MET A 85 -0.49 -6.21 11.53
C MET A 85 -1.12 -5.04 10.74
N VAL A 86 -2.45 -4.95 10.76
CA VAL A 86 -3.21 -3.89 10.05
C VAL A 86 -3.69 -2.80 11.02
N PRO A 87 -3.02 -1.63 11.10
CA PRO A 87 -3.38 -0.52 11.99
C PRO A 87 -4.56 0.31 11.45
N ILE A 88 -5.74 -0.31 11.35
CA ILE A 88 -6.93 0.21 10.66
C ILE A 88 -7.23 1.68 10.99
N GLU A 89 -7.27 2.04 12.28
CA GLU A 89 -7.67 3.39 12.70
C GLU A 89 -6.69 4.49 12.26
N LYS A 90 -5.41 4.16 12.06
CA LYS A 90 -4.44 5.10 11.47
C LYS A 90 -4.59 5.15 9.95
N LEU A 91 -4.72 3.99 9.31
CA LEU A 91 -4.81 3.89 7.85
C LEU A 91 -6.02 4.65 7.30
N ILE A 92 -7.22 4.38 7.83
CA ILE A 92 -8.46 5.01 7.32
C ILE A 92 -8.48 6.53 7.50
N LYS A 93 -7.73 7.06 8.47
CA LYS A 93 -7.58 8.51 8.68
C LYS A 93 -6.62 9.16 7.68
N ARG A 94 -6.06 8.38 6.74
CA ARG A 94 -5.06 8.83 5.76
C ARG A 94 -3.80 9.40 6.41
N ASP A 95 -3.44 8.86 7.56
CA ASP A 95 -2.15 9.18 8.17
C ASP A 95 -1.03 8.75 7.21
N PHE A 96 -0.26 9.72 6.71
CA PHE A 96 0.73 9.48 5.65
C PHE A 96 1.78 8.46 6.07
N GLU A 97 2.34 8.63 7.28
CA GLU A 97 3.41 7.76 7.78
C GLU A 97 2.91 6.34 7.99
N ALA A 98 1.73 6.16 8.59
CA ALA A 98 1.14 4.84 8.77
C ALA A 98 0.79 4.16 7.43
N ASN A 99 0.24 4.91 6.46
CA ASN A 99 -0.08 4.37 5.14
C ASN A 99 1.18 3.97 4.38
N LEU A 100 2.20 4.82 4.37
CA LEU A 100 3.48 4.51 3.71
C LEU A 100 4.17 3.32 4.36
N TYR A 101 4.24 3.27 5.70
CA TYR A 101 4.85 2.15 6.42
C TYR A 101 4.11 0.84 6.16
N PHE A 102 2.78 0.83 6.26
CA PHE A 102 1.99 -0.36 6.00
C PHE A 102 2.15 -0.83 4.54
N ALA A 103 2.13 0.09 3.58
CA ALA A 103 2.33 -0.23 2.17
C ALA A 103 3.74 -0.78 1.89
N ALA A 104 4.77 -0.27 2.57
CA ALA A 104 6.13 -0.78 2.47
C ALA A 104 6.25 -2.21 3.02
N CYS A 105 5.68 -2.48 4.20
CA CYS A 105 5.61 -3.83 4.76
C CYS A 105 4.86 -4.79 3.84
N PHE A 106 3.69 -4.37 3.33
CA PHE A 106 2.90 -5.15 2.40
C PHE A 106 3.69 -5.47 1.13
N TYR A 107 4.32 -4.47 0.52
CA TYR A 107 5.16 -4.65 -0.68
C TYR A 107 6.26 -5.69 -0.45
N SER A 108 6.99 -5.60 0.67
CA SER A 108 8.05 -6.55 0.99
C SER A 108 7.54 -7.99 1.09
N VAL A 109 6.39 -8.21 1.73
CA VAL A 109 5.80 -9.56 1.85
C VAL A 109 5.26 -10.07 0.51
N PHE A 110 4.58 -9.21 -0.25
CA PHE A 110 3.86 -9.63 -1.46
C PHE A 110 4.76 -9.84 -2.67
N LYS A 111 5.92 -9.18 -2.73
CA LYS A 111 6.89 -9.40 -3.81
C LYS A 111 7.34 -10.86 -3.85
N ASP A 112 7.62 -11.44 -2.69
CA ASP A 112 8.06 -12.84 -2.58
C ASP A 112 6.90 -13.80 -2.89
N LEU A 113 5.69 -13.49 -2.41
CA LEU A 113 4.49 -14.30 -2.70
C LEU A 113 4.13 -14.32 -4.18
N ILE A 114 4.26 -13.18 -4.87
CA ILE A 114 4.03 -13.08 -6.32
C ILE A 114 5.06 -13.94 -7.08
N ALA A 115 6.33 -13.90 -6.69
CA ALA A 115 7.38 -14.70 -7.33
C ALA A 115 7.13 -16.21 -7.18
N ILE A 116 6.59 -16.65 -6.05
CA ILE A 116 6.25 -18.06 -5.81
C ILE A 116 5.02 -18.49 -6.62
N ARG A 117 4.09 -17.57 -6.95
CA ARG A 117 2.80 -17.86 -7.60
C ARG A 117 2.66 -17.26 -8.99
N GLN A 118 3.75 -17.26 -9.75
CA GLN A 118 3.86 -16.58 -11.03
C GLN A 118 2.75 -16.96 -12.03
N GLU A 119 2.44 -18.25 -12.19
CA GLU A 119 1.42 -18.72 -13.14
C GLU A 119 0.04 -18.09 -12.90
N ARG A 120 -0.40 -18.00 -11.64
CA ARG A 120 -1.68 -17.38 -11.32
C ARG A 120 -1.65 -15.88 -11.60
N VAL A 121 -0.57 -15.22 -11.20
CA VAL A 121 -0.42 -13.76 -11.34
C VAL A 121 -0.42 -13.36 -12.82
N GLU A 122 0.24 -14.13 -13.69
CA GLU A 122 0.28 -13.89 -15.13
C GLU A 122 -1.10 -14.04 -15.79
N ASN A 123 -1.91 -14.98 -15.30
CA ASN A 123 -3.26 -15.24 -15.81
C ASN A 123 -4.35 -14.35 -15.16
N TYR A 124 -3.99 -13.55 -14.16
CA TYR A 124 -4.96 -12.74 -13.42
C TYR A 124 -5.35 -11.47 -14.19
N ASN A 125 -6.64 -11.29 -14.46
CA ASN A 125 -7.16 -10.04 -15.03
C ASN A 125 -7.71 -9.11 -13.92
N PRO A 126 -6.94 -8.08 -13.49
CA PRO A 126 -7.35 -7.24 -12.37
C PRO A 126 -8.56 -6.37 -12.70
N LEU A 127 -8.78 -5.99 -13.97
CA LEU A 127 -9.93 -5.18 -14.36
C LEU A 127 -11.22 -6.01 -14.26
N ALA A 128 -11.21 -7.23 -14.81
CA ALA A 128 -12.36 -8.12 -14.74
C ALA A 128 -12.71 -8.50 -13.30
N ALA A 129 -11.70 -8.81 -12.47
CA ALA A 129 -11.91 -9.20 -11.07
C ALA A 129 -12.65 -8.14 -10.24
N ARG A 130 -12.40 -6.85 -10.48
CA ARG A 130 -13.14 -5.74 -9.83
C ARG A 130 -14.32 -5.20 -10.64
N LYS A 131 -14.77 -5.93 -11.65
CA LYS A 131 -15.87 -5.53 -12.56
C LYS A 131 -15.64 -4.15 -13.18
N TYR A 132 -14.39 -3.86 -13.57
CA TYR A 132 -13.95 -2.61 -14.19
C TYR A 132 -14.20 -1.35 -13.33
N GLN A 133 -14.50 -1.52 -12.04
CA GLN A 133 -14.57 -0.39 -11.11
C GLN A 133 -13.19 0.27 -11.00
N LYS A 134 -13.19 1.60 -10.98
CA LYS A 134 -12.00 2.37 -10.64
C LYS A 134 -11.83 2.32 -9.12
N PHE A 135 -10.57 2.36 -8.66
CA PHE A 135 -10.32 2.75 -7.28
C PHE A 135 -10.70 4.23 -7.18
N SER A 136 -11.72 4.53 -6.40
CA SER A 136 -12.17 5.93 -6.25
C SER A 136 -11.64 6.48 -4.95
N MET A 137 -10.94 7.59 -5.05
CA MET A 137 -11.30 8.81 -4.33
C MET A 137 -11.44 9.89 -5.42
N GLU A 138 -12.53 10.65 -5.43
CA GLU A 138 -12.75 11.65 -6.49
C GLU A 138 -11.54 12.61 -6.64
N PRO A 139 -11.21 13.07 -7.86
CA PRO A 139 -10.12 14.01 -8.10
C PRO A 139 -10.29 15.33 -7.31
N PRO A 140 -9.17 15.92 -6.88
CA PRO A 140 -8.75 15.94 -5.49
C PRO A 140 -9.57 16.93 -4.64
N THR A 141 -10.21 16.43 -3.59
CA THR A 141 -10.48 17.25 -2.38
C THR A 141 -9.41 17.06 -1.30
N TYR A 142 -8.43 16.18 -1.53
CA TYR A 142 -7.36 15.86 -0.58
C TYR A 142 -6.01 16.29 -1.12
N VAL A 143 -5.37 17.21 -0.40
CA VAL A 143 -3.96 17.57 -0.57
C VAL A 143 -3.16 16.66 0.35
N SER A 144 -2.20 15.91 -0.20
CA SER A 144 -1.32 15.06 0.62
C SER A 144 -0.70 15.90 1.73
N GLN A 145 -0.72 15.36 2.95
CA GLN A 145 0.01 15.95 4.08
C GLN A 145 1.45 15.45 4.14
N GLY A 146 1.83 14.55 3.24
CA GLY A 146 3.18 14.03 3.09
C GLY A 146 4.03 14.80 2.09
N THR A 147 5.20 14.24 1.78
CA THR A 147 6.20 14.83 0.85
C THR A 147 6.06 14.31 -0.58
N ASP A 148 4.93 13.70 -0.96
CA ASP A 148 4.79 13.06 -2.26
C ASP A 148 5.08 14.04 -3.41
N VAL A 149 6.06 13.68 -4.25
CA VAL A 149 6.32 14.39 -5.51
C VAL A 149 5.50 13.74 -6.62
N GLN A 150 4.83 14.57 -7.41
CA GLN A 150 4.17 14.15 -8.64
C GLN A 150 5.23 13.90 -9.72
N ASN A 151 5.89 12.73 -9.70
CA ASN A 151 6.26 11.94 -10.88
C ASN A 151 7.33 10.88 -10.50
N PRO A 152 6.98 9.58 -10.42
CA PRO A 152 7.93 8.50 -10.14
C PRO A 152 9.04 8.33 -11.18
N ASP A 153 8.87 8.84 -12.40
CA ASP A 153 9.77 8.60 -13.52
C ASP A 153 11.03 9.51 -13.53
N GLU A 154 11.11 10.48 -12.61
CA GLU A 154 12.29 11.34 -12.44
C GLU A 154 13.37 10.72 -11.51
N LEU A 155 13.10 9.55 -10.92
CA LEU A 155 14.02 8.88 -10.01
C LEU A 155 14.92 7.88 -10.75
N ASP A 156 16.23 7.91 -10.45
CA ASP A 156 17.21 6.95 -10.96
C ASP A 156 16.79 5.47 -10.69
N PRO A 157 16.95 4.55 -11.65
CA PRO A 157 16.57 3.13 -11.50
C PRO A 157 17.18 2.43 -10.28
N LEU A 158 18.42 2.76 -9.89
CA LEU A 158 19.07 2.18 -8.72
C LEU A 158 18.38 2.63 -7.44
N VAL A 159 17.98 3.91 -7.39
CA VAL A 159 17.22 4.51 -6.28
C VAL A 159 15.83 3.88 -6.16
N ARG A 160 15.19 3.54 -7.28
CA ARG A 160 13.92 2.80 -7.32
C ARG A 160 14.03 1.40 -6.68
N ASN A 161 15.12 0.69 -6.92
CA ASN A 161 15.27 -0.69 -6.43
C ASN A 161 15.56 -0.81 -4.93
N ILE A 162 16.28 0.16 -4.35
CA ILE A 162 16.64 0.14 -2.92
C ILE A 162 15.73 1.00 -2.05
N GLY A 163 14.87 1.84 -2.66
CA GLY A 163 14.10 2.86 -1.96
C GLY A 163 13.27 2.35 -0.78
N VAL A 164 12.56 1.25 -0.96
CA VAL A 164 11.75 0.63 0.11
C VAL A 164 12.65 0.10 1.23
N GLN A 165 13.75 -0.57 0.90
CA GLN A 165 14.69 -1.10 1.90
C GLN A 165 15.35 0.03 2.72
N VAL A 166 15.76 1.10 2.05
CA VAL A 166 16.35 2.29 2.71
C VAL A 166 15.33 2.97 3.62
N TYR A 167 14.07 3.12 3.18
CA TYR A 167 13.00 3.66 4.02
C TYR A 167 12.78 2.79 5.25
N MET A 168 12.63 1.48 5.08
CA MET A 168 12.41 0.53 6.18
C MET A 168 13.57 0.52 7.18
N TYR A 169 14.82 0.58 6.71
CA TYR A 169 16.00 0.71 7.58
C TYR A 169 15.94 2.00 8.40
N LYS A 170 15.64 3.14 7.76
CA LYS A 170 15.57 4.42 8.47
C LYS A 170 14.44 4.46 9.50
N GLN A 171 13.27 3.91 9.19
CA GLN A 171 12.14 3.85 10.13
C GLN A 171 12.51 3.07 11.40
N LYS A 172 13.12 1.89 11.26
CA LYS A 172 13.60 1.11 12.42
C LYS A 172 14.61 1.86 13.29
N ASN A 173 15.45 2.71 12.70
CA ASN A 173 16.45 3.51 13.43
C ASN A 173 15.88 4.81 14.05
N VAL A 174 14.68 5.24 13.64
CA VAL A 174 13.96 6.35 14.28
C VAL A 174 13.26 5.85 15.55
N GLU A 175 12.65 4.67 15.51
CA GLU A 175 11.98 4.05 16.66
C GLU A 175 12.96 3.63 17.78
N THR A 176 14.23 3.39 17.47
CA THR A 176 15.25 2.95 18.45
C THR A 176 16.04 4.08 19.10
N LYS A 177 15.81 5.35 18.77
CA LYS A 177 16.43 6.45 19.52
C LYS A 177 15.78 6.55 20.90
N PRO A 178 16.52 6.35 22.01
CA PRO A 178 15.96 6.55 23.34
C PRO A 178 15.48 8.00 23.47
N LEU A 179 14.33 8.20 24.11
CA LEU A 179 13.93 9.53 24.59
C LEU A 179 15.13 10.11 25.33
N LYS A 180 15.67 11.23 24.85
CA LYS A 180 16.61 11.98 25.65
C LYS A 180 15.88 12.34 26.94
N THR A 181 16.30 11.74 28.05
CA THR A 181 15.99 12.25 29.36
C THR A 181 16.64 13.63 29.43
N ASP A 182 15.82 14.67 29.32
CA ASP A 182 16.25 16.02 29.61
C ASP A 182 16.70 16.05 31.09
N VAL A 183 17.98 16.30 31.30
CA VAL A 183 18.61 16.57 32.60
C VAL A 183 18.71 18.08 32.76
#